data_AF-A0A267GQS1-F1
#
_entry.id   AF-A0A267GQS1-F1
#
_cell.length_a   1.000
_cell.length_b   1.000
_cell.length_c   1.000
_cell.angle_alpha   90.00
_cell.angle_beta   90.00
_cell.angle_gamma   90.00
#
_symmetry.space_group_name_H-M   'P 1'
#
loop_
_entity.id
_entity.type
_entity.pdbx_description
1 polymer ?
#
loop_
_entity_poly.entity_id
_entity_poly.type
_entity_poly.pdbx_seq_one_letter_code
_entity_poly.pdbx_strand_id
1 'polypeptide(L)'
;PMSGAGYSFLLFEIVCVVLLTASLLHHYGNWRRQQLVVTGVTFLAWQFCFLIVFILPTDINCTFYEDCLMSNVSGLEANGTSAPACREPWNHIPRAFLVSFWRVIYWSCQFLTWIFLPIMQSYAKAGEFNVLGKVKVSLVDNALYYSTYLLIFAICFIYVATRPDIHIDFAQLRVIGITASNTWGLVLIVLFLGYGLVELPRTVWSAGCPGESLKRAYFRLAKVNSELIEHQEELEDLAAEAVQLAECVPGPEHPLAANARTVAELAESSGYCGGRDAGLGRGKPTASSIAAARRRLNEDEDGGGLTAKRLVKLHCQLKKAIGLEQRSRCLLQEAYASAAFLEDIESNRGSRLHFFRRGEGDFDSESGGLLRRLLGPGVEFYWKCHARSWLLRGAACFLLAASGLMLWCECTFFIKWPVLTRWPCWCRPAAAPCRCS
;
A
#
# COMPACT_ATOMS: atom_id res chain seq x y z
N PRO A 1 24.68 34.78 2.86
CA PRO A 1 23.33 35.10 2.30
C PRO A 1 22.71 34.00 1.42
N MET A 2 23.40 32.89 1.10
CA MET A 2 22.86 31.80 0.26
C MET A 2 22.19 30.65 1.04
N SER A 3 22.53 30.45 2.32
CA SER A 3 21.87 29.43 3.18
C SER A 3 20.36 29.64 3.35
N GLY A 4 19.88 30.88 3.30
CA GLY A 4 18.44 31.19 3.39
C GLY A 4 17.63 30.68 2.20
N ALA A 5 18.24 30.59 1.00
CA ALA A 5 17.58 30.06 -0.19
C ALA A 5 17.35 28.54 -0.07
N GLY A 6 18.32 27.79 0.44
CA GLY A 6 18.19 26.36 0.70
C GLY A 6 17.09 26.02 1.70
N TYR A 7 17.00 26.74 2.83
CA TYR A 7 15.90 26.56 3.78
C TYR A 7 14.53 26.94 3.21
N SER A 8 14.47 27.99 2.39
CA SER A 8 13.23 28.41 1.73
C SER A 8 12.76 27.36 0.72
N PHE A 9 13.69 26.77 -0.03
CA PHE A 9 13.40 25.69 -0.96
C PHE A 9 12.92 24.42 -0.23
N LEU A 10 13.61 24.02 0.85
CA LEU A 10 13.17 22.90 1.68
C LEU A 10 11.76 23.12 2.25
N LEU A 11 11.46 24.32 2.73
CA LEU A 11 10.13 24.66 3.23
C LEU A 11 9.08 24.53 2.13
N PHE A 12 9.39 25.02 0.93
CA PHE A 12 8.53 24.87 -0.23
C PHE A 12 8.28 23.39 -0.58
N GLU A 13 9.33 22.56 -0.61
CA GLU A 13 9.19 21.11 -0.81
C GLU A 13 8.29 20.47 0.24
N ILE A 14 8.50 20.77 1.53
CA ILE A 14 7.68 20.25 2.63
C ILE A 14 6.21 20.65 2.43
N VAL A 15 5.93 21.93 2.11
CA VAL A 15 4.57 22.41 1.89
C VAL A 15 3.93 21.73 0.69
N CYS A 16 4.65 21.59 -0.42
CA CYS A 16 4.17 20.87 -1.60
C CYS A 16 3.82 19.40 -1.27
N VAL A 17 4.67 18.72 -0.49
CA VAL A 17 4.40 17.34 -0.06
C VAL A 17 3.21 17.26 0.89
N VAL A 18 3.03 18.23 1.79
CA VAL A 18 1.86 18.32 2.67
C VAL A 18 0.58 18.47 1.84
N LEU A 19 0.57 19.38 0.87
CA LEU A 19 -0.59 19.59 -0.01
C LEU A 19 -0.88 18.37 -0.88
N LEU A 20 0.17 17.73 -1.41
CA LEU A 20 0.04 16.49 -2.17
C LEU A 20 -0.56 15.38 -1.30
N THR A 21 -0.02 15.17 -0.10
CA THR A 21 -0.48 14.14 0.84
C THR A 21 -1.92 14.40 1.26
N ALA A 22 -2.28 15.64 1.57
CA ALA A 22 -3.64 16.04 1.90
C ALA A 22 -4.59 15.80 0.72
N SER A 23 -4.20 16.17 -0.50
CA SER A 23 -5.00 15.93 -1.72
C SER A 23 -5.23 14.44 -1.97
N LEU A 24 -4.17 13.62 -1.89
CA LEU A 24 -4.27 12.17 -2.06
C LEU A 24 -5.13 11.53 -0.96
N LEU A 25 -4.96 11.95 0.29
CA LEU A 25 -5.76 11.43 1.39
C LEU A 25 -7.22 11.85 1.30
N HIS A 26 -7.53 13.02 0.73
CA HIS A 26 -8.90 13.45 0.44
C HIS A 26 -9.51 12.68 -0.74
N HIS A 27 -8.70 12.35 -1.75
CA HIS A 27 -9.15 11.60 -2.91
C HIS A 27 -9.42 10.12 -2.58
N TYR A 28 -8.51 9.46 -1.85
CA TYR A 28 -8.62 8.05 -1.50
C TYR A 28 -9.36 7.80 -0.18
N GLY A 29 -9.41 8.79 0.72
CA GLY A 29 -10.02 8.68 2.04
C GLY A 29 -11.22 9.59 2.21
N ASN A 30 -12.27 9.10 2.86
CA ASN A 30 -13.44 9.91 3.18
C ASN A 30 -13.28 10.57 4.57
N TRP A 31 -12.67 11.76 4.62
CA TRP A 31 -12.31 12.45 5.88
C TRP A 31 -13.47 12.67 6.84
N ARG A 32 -14.71 12.72 6.34
CA ARG A 32 -15.91 12.90 7.16
C ARG A 32 -16.33 11.65 7.92
N ARG A 33 -15.94 10.46 7.44
CA ARG A 33 -16.34 9.17 8.03
C ARG A 33 -15.20 8.45 8.74
N GLN A 34 -13.95 8.85 8.50
CA GLN A 34 -12.78 8.20 9.07
C GLN A 34 -12.49 8.68 10.50
N GLN A 35 -11.90 7.79 11.30
CA GLN A 35 -11.40 8.14 12.62
C GLN A 35 -10.16 9.04 12.51
N LEU A 36 -10.14 10.15 13.25
CA LEU A 36 -9.07 11.16 13.20
C LEU A 36 -7.67 10.57 13.44
N VAL A 37 -7.55 9.58 14.32
CA VAL A 37 -6.27 8.91 14.61
C VAL A 37 -5.76 8.17 13.38
N VAL A 38 -6.63 7.45 12.67
CA VAL A 38 -6.26 6.70 11.46
C VAL A 38 -5.83 7.65 10.35
N THR A 39 -6.59 8.74 10.16
CA THR A 39 -6.24 9.79 9.20
C THR A 39 -4.91 10.45 9.53
N GLY A 40 -4.65 10.79 10.80
CA GLY A 40 -3.39 11.41 11.23
C GLY A 40 -2.17 10.51 11.07
N VAL A 41 -2.27 9.23 11.49
CA VAL A 41 -1.18 8.25 11.33
C VAL A 41 -0.89 7.98 9.85
N THR A 42 -1.92 7.88 9.02
CA THR A 42 -1.77 7.64 7.58
C THR A 42 -1.17 8.86 6.88
N PHE A 43 -1.61 10.06 7.25
CA PHE A 43 -1.04 11.32 6.77
C PHE A 43 0.45 11.41 7.08
N LEU A 44 0.85 11.15 8.34
CA LEU A 44 2.26 11.16 8.73
C LEU A 44 3.07 10.09 7.97
N ALA A 45 2.51 8.89 7.77
CA ALA A 45 3.17 7.83 7.03
C ALA A 45 3.50 8.26 5.61
N TRP A 46 2.49 8.75 4.90
CA TRP A 46 2.63 9.16 3.51
C TRP A 46 3.51 10.40 3.39
N GLN A 47 3.37 11.35 4.32
CA GLN A 47 4.20 12.54 4.38
C GLN A 47 5.68 12.17 4.43
N PHE A 48 6.11 11.30 5.34
CA PHE A 48 7.52 10.92 5.43
C PHE A 48 8.00 10.14 4.19
N CYS A 49 7.19 9.21 3.67
CA CYS A 49 7.55 8.46 2.47
C CYS A 49 7.75 9.37 1.24
N PHE A 50 6.84 10.30 1.00
CA PHE A 50 6.98 11.24 -0.12
C PHE A 50 8.12 12.22 0.10
N LEU A 51 8.33 12.69 1.33
CA LEU A 51 9.39 13.62 1.67
C LEU A 51 10.79 13.06 1.36
N ILE A 52 11.00 11.75 1.55
CA ILE A 52 12.25 11.06 1.16
C ILE A 52 12.53 11.22 -0.33
N VAL A 53 11.52 11.09 -1.19
CA VAL A 53 11.68 11.16 -2.66
C VAL A 53 12.14 12.56 -3.10
N PHE A 54 11.58 13.61 -2.51
CA PHE A 54 11.90 14.99 -2.89
C PHE A 54 13.22 15.48 -2.28
N ILE A 55 13.58 15.03 -1.07
CA ILE A 55 14.79 15.51 -0.40
C ILE A 55 16.04 14.77 -0.83
N LEU A 56 15.92 13.52 -1.29
CA LEU A 56 17.07 12.73 -1.72
C LEU A 56 17.94 13.44 -2.79
N PRO A 57 17.38 14.06 -3.86
CA PRO A 57 18.18 14.87 -4.79
C PRO A 57 18.91 16.05 -4.13
N THR A 58 18.28 16.72 -3.18
CA THR A 58 18.89 17.85 -2.44
C THR A 58 20.05 17.36 -1.57
N ASP A 59 19.89 16.23 -0.89
CA ASP A 59 20.94 15.58 -0.08
C ASP A 59 22.14 15.14 -0.94
N ILE A 60 21.88 14.53 -2.10
CA ILE A 60 22.90 14.13 -3.06
C ILE A 60 23.71 15.34 -3.55
N ASN A 61 23.03 16.44 -3.92
CA ASN A 61 23.70 17.67 -4.35
C ASN A 61 24.55 18.30 -3.23
N CYS A 62 24.05 18.32 -2.00
CA CYS A 62 24.81 18.80 -0.85
C CYS A 62 26.04 17.93 -0.59
N THR A 63 25.90 16.60 -0.68
CA THR A 63 27.00 15.65 -0.47
C THR A 63 28.10 15.84 -1.52
N PHE A 64 27.75 15.97 -2.81
CA PHE A 64 28.75 16.24 -3.85
C PHE A 64 29.48 17.57 -3.65
N TYR A 65 28.79 18.59 -3.13
CA TYR A 65 29.42 19.87 -2.82
C TYR A 65 30.43 19.75 -1.67
N GLU A 66 30.07 19.06 -0.58
CA GLU A 66 30.97 18.81 0.55
C GLU A 66 32.19 17.95 0.16
N ASP A 67 31.99 16.92 -0.67
CA ASP A 67 33.09 16.10 -1.20
C ASP A 67 34.04 16.93 -2.08
N CYS A 68 33.51 17.86 -2.87
CA CYS A 68 34.32 18.82 -3.63
C CYS A 68 35.17 19.69 -2.69
N LEU A 69 34.58 20.23 -1.62
CA LEU A 69 35.32 21.04 -0.65
C LEU A 69 36.45 20.24 0.01
N MET A 70 36.19 19.00 0.41
CA MET A 70 37.19 18.12 1.03
C MET A 70 38.33 17.75 0.09
N SER A 71 38.03 17.49 -1.19
CA SER A 71 39.04 17.19 -2.21
C SER A 71 39.88 18.43 -2.59
N ASN A 72 39.30 19.62 -2.52
CA ASN A 72 40.01 20.87 -2.74
C ASN A 72 41.05 21.14 -1.64
N VAL A 73 40.66 20.98 -0.36
CA VAL A 73 41.57 21.12 0.79
C VAL A 73 42.75 20.15 0.70
N SER A 74 42.49 18.86 0.43
CA SER A 74 43.54 17.86 0.29
C SER A 74 44.41 18.03 -0.96
N GLY A 75 43.86 18.56 -2.06
CA GLY A 75 44.62 18.89 -3.27
C GLY A 75 45.56 20.10 -3.10
N LEU A 76 45.13 21.10 -2.33
CA LEU A 76 45.95 22.26 -1.95
C LEU A 76 47.16 21.85 -1.10
N GLU A 77 46.98 20.92 -0.16
CA GLU A 77 48.07 20.37 0.66
C GLU A 77 49.07 19.51 -0.13
N ALA A 78 48.60 18.82 -1.19
CA ALA A 78 49.41 17.86 -1.92
C ALA A 78 50.23 18.45 -3.09
N ASN A 79 49.75 19.48 -3.80
CA ASN A 79 50.41 19.92 -5.05
C ASN A 79 50.37 21.43 -5.38
N GLY A 80 49.78 22.30 -4.54
CA GLY A 80 49.76 23.75 -4.79
C GLY A 80 49.10 24.17 -6.13
N THR A 81 48.40 23.26 -6.79
CA THR A 81 47.66 23.55 -8.03
C THR A 81 46.25 24.03 -7.69
N SER A 82 45.76 25.00 -8.47
CA SER A 82 44.41 25.54 -8.33
C SER A 82 43.37 24.45 -8.59
N ALA A 83 42.75 23.96 -7.54
CA ALA A 83 41.67 22.99 -7.57
C ALA A 83 40.43 23.52 -8.33
N PRO A 84 39.54 22.64 -8.81
CA PRO A 84 38.29 23.06 -9.43
C PRO A 84 37.45 23.92 -8.47
N ALA A 85 36.87 25.00 -8.98
CA ALA A 85 36.01 25.88 -8.20
C ALA A 85 34.73 25.14 -7.78
N CYS A 86 34.63 24.78 -6.50
CA CYS A 86 33.42 24.18 -5.93
C CYS A 86 32.32 25.24 -5.84
N ARG A 87 31.32 25.16 -6.72
CA ARG A 87 30.18 26.09 -6.72
C ARG A 87 29.12 25.60 -5.73
N GLU A 88 28.73 26.47 -4.80
CA GLU A 88 27.64 26.19 -3.86
C GLU A 88 26.32 25.97 -4.64
N PRO A 89 25.61 24.85 -4.40
CA PRO A 89 24.31 24.62 -5.01
C PRO A 89 23.27 25.57 -4.41
N TRP A 90 22.31 25.97 -5.22
CA TRP A 90 21.25 26.93 -4.83
C TRP A 90 20.34 26.42 -3.70
N ASN A 91 20.25 25.10 -3.54
CA ASN A 91 19.53 24.38 -2.49
C ASN A 91 20.45 23.83 -1.39
N HIS A 92 21.64 24.42 -1.18
CA HIS A 92 22.57 23.98 -0.15
C HIS A 92 21.96 24.10 1.26
N ILE A 93 22.03 23.00 2.03
CA ILE A 93 21.56 22.91 3.42
C ILE A 93 22.71 22.38 4.28
N PRO A 94 22.99 22.98 5.46
CA PRO A 94 24.07 22.51 6.33
C PRO A 94 23.92 21.04 6.74
N ARG A 95 25.03 20.29 6.69
CA ARG A 95 25.10 18.87 7.05
C ARG A 95 24.52 18.55 8.43
N ALA A 96 24.72 19.42 9.42
CA ALA A 96 24.19 19.24 10.77
C ALA A 96 22.65 19.19 10.81
N PHE A 97 22.00 20.00 9.96
CA PHE A 97 20.56 19.98 9.80
C PHE A 97 20.11 18.70 9.09
N LEU A 98 20.73 18.35 7.96
CA LEU A 98 20.39 17.14 7.20
C LEU A 98 20.49 15.88 8.04
N VAL A 99 21.56 15.70 8.83
CA VAL A 99 21.72 14.56 9.75
C VAL A 99 20.60 14.51 10.79
N SER A 100 20.24 15.65 11.37
CA SER A 100 19.16 15.73 12.37
C SER A 100 17.80 15.44 11.74
N PHE A 101 17.57 15.96 10.55
CA PHE A 101 16.35 15.79 9.78
C PHE A 101 16.14 14.32 9.35
N TRP A 102 17.17 13.69 8.77
CA TRP A 102 17.15 12.27 8.43
C TRP A 102 16.96 11.38 9.65
N ARG A 103 17.55 11.73 10.80
CA ARG A 103 17.31 11.00 12.06
C ARG A 103 15.85 11.06 12.49
N VAL A 104 15.19 12.21 12.36
CA VAL A 104 13.75 12.34 12.66
C VAL A 104 12.92 11.48 11.72
N ILE A 105 13.15 11.59 10.40
CA ILE A 105 12.44 10.76 9.41
C ILE A 105 12.65 9.28 9.70
N TYR A 106 13.90 8.85 9.87
CA TYR A 106 14.26 7.46 10.08
C TYR A 106 13.54 6.86 11.29
N TRP A 107 13.66 7.47 12.47
CA TRP A 107 13.02 6.91 13.68
C TRP A 107 11.50 7.01 13.59
N SER A 108 10.95 8.08 13.01
CA SER A 108 9.50 8.21 12.81
C SER A 108 8.97 7.09 11.91
N CYS A 109 9.59 6.84 10.76
CA CYS A 109 9.25 5.73 9.86
C CYS A 109 9.38 4.38 10.55
N GLN A 110 10.42 4.19 11.39
CA GLN A 110 10.63 2.95 12.12
C GLN A 110 9.50 2.68 13.11
N PHE A 111 9.12 3.66 13.92
CA PHE A 111 8.00 3.54 14.85
C PHE A 111 6.66 3.34 14.12
N LEU A 112 6.46 4.04 13.02
CA LEU A 112 5.23 3.94 12.25
C LEU A 112 5.06 2.55 11.62
N THR A 113 6.13 2.04 11.04
CA THR A 113 6.14 0.74 10.34
C THR A 113 6.01 -0.43 11.29
N TRP A 114 6.76 -0.41 12.41
CA TRP A 114 6.87 -1.57 13.30
C TRP A 114 5.95 -1.52 14.51
N ILE A 115 5.27 -0.40 14.78
CA ILE A 115 4.39 -0.28 15.95
C ILE A 115 3.02 0.23 15.52
N PHE A 116 2.93 1.47 15.02
CA PHE A 116 1.64 2.12 14.83
C PHE A 116 0.79 1.47 13.74
N LEU A 117 1.32 1.26 12.54
CA LEU A 117 0.54 0.72 11.42
C LEU A 117 0.01 -0.71 11.70
N PRO A 118 0.83 -1.65 12.20
CA PRO A 118 0.34 -3.01 12.49
C PRO A 118 -0.68 -3.06 13.63
N ILE A 119 -0.45 -2.30 14.72
CA ILE A 119 -1.41 -2.22 15.83
C ILE A 119 -2.71 -1.57 15.38
N MET A 120 -2.65 -0.49 14.60
CA MET A 120 -3.83 0.18 14.05
C MET A 120 -4.65 -0.76 13.14
N GLN A 121 -3.99 -1.55 12.31
CA GLN A 121 -4.67 -2.53 11.45
C GLN A 121 -5.39 -3.62 12.27
N SER A 122 -4.76 -4.18 13.30
CA SER A 122 -5.39 -5.19 14.16
C SER A 122 -6.49 -4.57 15.03
N TYR A 123 -6.30 -3.34 15.52
CA TYR A 123 -7.32 -2.60 16.29
C TYR A 123 -8.59 -2.36 15.49
N ALA A 124 -8.47 -1.98 14.21
CA ALA A 124 -9.60 -1.76 13.32
C ALA A 124 -10.40 -3.04 13.04
N LYS A 125 -9.73 -4.20 13.02
CA LYS A 125 -10.35 -5.51 12.79
C LYS A 125 -10.91 -6.17 14.06
N ALA A 126 -10.57 -5.67 15.25
CA ALA A 126 -10.95 -6.31 16.50
C ALA A 126 -12.48 -6.32 16.74
N GLY A 127 -13.01 -7.48 17.15
CA GLY A 127 -14.42 -7.69 17.49
C GLY A 127 -14.83 -7.24 18.90
N GLU A 128 -13.86 -6.82 19.72
CA GLU A 128 -14.10 -6.34 21.09
C GLU A 128 -14.97 -5.08 21.10
N PHE A 129 -15.84 -4.96 22.10
CA PHE A 129 -16.76 -3.82 22.23
C PHE A 129 -16.10 -2.63 22.94
N ASN A 130 -15.20 -2.90 23.88
CA ASN A 130 -14.48 -1.89 24.66
C ASN A 130 -13.15 -1.48 24.02
N VAL A 131 -12.76 -0.21 24.16
CA VAL A 131 -11.48 0.33 23.65
C VAL A 131 -10.29 -0.44 24.22
N LEU A 132 -10.27 -0.70 25.53
CA LEU A 132 -9.21 -1.47 26.18
C LEU A 132 -9.13 -2.91 25.66
N GLY A 133 -10.29 -3.54 25.40
CA GLY A 133 -10.36 -4.87 24.79
C GLY A 133 -9.75 -4.88 23.40
N LYS A 134 -10.12 -3.90 22.56
CA LYS A 134 -9.56 -3.75 21.21
C LYS A 134 -8.05 -3.53 21.23
N VAL A 135 -7.53 -2.68 22.13
CA VAL A 135 -6.08 -2.47 22.30
C VAL A 135 -5.40 -3.78 22.73
N LYS A 136 -5.95 -4.48 23.73
CA LYS A 136 -5.39 -5.74 24.21
C LYS A 136 -5.31 -6.79 23.09
N VAL A 137 -6.39 -7.00 22.34
CA VAL A 137 -6.42 -7.95 21.22
C VAL A 137 -5.42 -7.53 20.14
N SER A 138 -5.39 -6.24 19.78
CA SER A 138 -4.45 -5.74 18.77
C SER A 138 -2.99 -5.94 19.17
N LEU A 139 -2.65 -5.80 20.46
CA LEU A 139 -1.31 -6.07 20.97
C LEU A 139 -1.00 -7.56 20.98
N VAL A 140 -1.94 -8.42 21.35
CA VAL A 140 -1.75 -9.88 21.36
C VAL A 140 -1.55 -10.42 19.95
N ASP A 141 -2.37 -9.99 18.99
CA ASP A 141 -2.26 -10.42 17.59
C ASP A 141 -0.89 -10.05 17.00
N ASN A 142 -0.42 -8.82 17.28
CA ASN A 142 0.89 -8.37 16.83
C ASN A 142 2.04 -9.03 17.62
N ALA A 143 1.87 -9.28 18.92
CA ALA A 143 2.86 -9.96 19.74
C ALA A 143 3.09 -11.40 19.28
N LEU A 144 2.06 -12.11 18.82
CA LEU A 144 2.22 -13.43 18.21
C LEU A 144 3.07 -13.37 16.94
N TYR A 145 2.87 -12.37 16.10
CA TYR A 145 3.67 -12.22 14.88
C TYR A 145 5.13 -11.83 15.22
N TYR A 146 5.33 -10.85 16.11
CA TYR A 146 6.66 -10.44 16.54
C TYR A 146 7.41 -11.50 17.35
N SER A 147 6.71 -12.39 18.06
CA SER A 147 7.37 -13.49 18.77
C SER A 147 8.05 -14.46 17.82
N THR A 148 7.50 -14.69 16.62
CA THR A 148 8.16 -15.50 15.60
C THR A 148 9.47 -14.87 15.13
N TYR A 149 9.49 -13.55 14.92
CA TYR A 149 10.72 -12.82 14.60
C TYR A 149 11.71 -12.83 15.76
N LEU A 150 11.22 -12.66 16.99
CA LEU A 150 12.07 -12.69 18.18
C LEU A 150 12.71 -14.06 18.39
N LEU A 151 12.01 -15.16 18.08
CA LEU A 151 12.56 -16.51 18.13
C LEU A 151 13.71 -16.68 17.12
N ILE A 152 13.50 -16.26 15.87
CA ILE A 152 14.56 -16.31 14.83
C ILE A 152 15.75 -15.45 15.27
N PHE A 153 15.49 -14.23 15.74
CA PHE A 153 16.51 -13.33 16.25
C PHE A 153 17.28 -13.94 17.43
N ALA A 154 16.60 -14.59 18.38
CA ALA A 154 17.23 -15.24 19.53
C ALA A 154 18.15 -16.38 19.10
N ILE A 155 17.75 -17.21 18.11
CA ILE A 155 18.61 -18.28 17.57
C ILE A 155 19.87 -17.68 16.93
N CYS A 156 19.72 -16.66 16.08
CA CYS A 156 20.85 -15.96 15.48
C CYS A 156 21.73 -15.28 16.53
N PHE A 157 21.13 -14.71 17.57
CA PHE A 157 21.82 -14.04 18.64
C PHE A 157 22.65 -15.02 19.49
N ILE A 158 22.10 -16.18 19.84
CA ILE A 158 22.83 -17.26 20.52
C ILE A 158 24.03 -17.70 19.68
N TYR A 159 23.84 -17.89 18.37
CA TYR A 159 24.93 -18.23 17.45
C TYR A 159 26.07 -17.20 17.51
N VAL A 160 25.75 -15.90 17.46
CA VAL A 160 26.76 -14.83 17.56
C VAL A 160 27.39 -14.76 18.95
N ALA A 161 26.60 -14.94 20.02
CA ALA A 161 27.07 -14.87 21.41
C ALA A 161 28.02 -16.03 21.77
N THR A 162 27.92 -17.17 21.11
CA THR A 162 28.85 -18.30 21.30
C THR A 162 30.20 -18.12 20.60
N ARG A 163 30.38 -17.07 19.79
CA ARG A 163 31.67 -16.74 19.16
C ARG A 163 32.57 -16.04 20.19
N PRO A 164 33.73 -16.62 20.55
CA PRO A 164 34.61 -16.08 21.60
C PRO A 164 35.25 -14.74 21.23
N ASP A 165 35.23 -14.36 19.95
CA ASP A 165 35.88 -13.14 19.44
C ASP A 165 34.99 -11.89 19.49
N ILE A 166 33.74 -11.98 19.96
CA ILE A 166 32.75 -10.89 19.88
C ILE A 166 32.20 -10.52 21.26
N HIS A 167 32.60 -9.36 21.78
CA HIS A 167 31.99 -8.78 22.98
C HIS A 167 30.73 -8.00 22.61
N ILE A 168 29.56 -8.54 22.97
CA ILE A 168 28.26 -7.94 22.67
C ILE A 168 27.94 -6.85 23.69
N ASP A 169 27.98 -5.59 23.25
CA ASP A 169 27.50 -4.43 24.01
C ASP A 169 26.13 -3.94 23.49
N PHE A 170 25.39 -3.18 24.29
CA PHE A 170 24.08 -2.62 23.92
C PHE A 170 24.16 -1.74 22.66
N ALA A 171 25.29 -1.02 22.48
CA ALA A 171 25.54 -0.25 21.26
C ALA A 171 25.58 -1.15 20.02
N GLN A 172 26.22 -2.31 20.10
CA GLN A 172 26.28 -3.27 18.99
C GLN A 172 24.92 -3.93 18.75
N LEU A 173 24.18 -4.27 19.81
CA LEU A 173 22.81 -4.79 19.69
C LEU A 173 21.90 -3.82 18.95
N ARG A 174 21.99 -2.52 19.26
CA ARG A 174 21.26 -1.46 18.53
C ARG A 174 21.63 -1.42 17.05
N VAL A 175 22.93 -1.51 16.72
CA VAL A 175 23.40 -1.52 15.33
C VAL A 175 22.89 -2.76 14.59
N ILE A 176 22.91 -3.93 15.22
CA ILE A 176 22.36 -5.17 14.65
C ILE A 176 20.86 -5.01 14.37
N GLY A 177 20.10 -4.43 15.30
CA GLY A 177 18.65 -4.19 15.10
C GLY A 177 18.34 -3.24 13.94
N ILE A 178 19.11 -2.15 13.82
CA ILE A 178 19.00 -1.20 12.70
C ILE A 178 19.30 -1.91 11.37
N THR A 179 20.40 -2.66 11.31
CA THR A 179 20.82 -3.40 10.12
C THR A 179 19.80 -4.47 9.74
N ALA A 180 19.29 -5.25 10.70
CA ALA A 180 18.28 -6.28 10.45
C ALA A 180 16.98 -5.70 9.88
N SER A 181 16.50 -4.58 10.43
CA SER A 181 15.31 -3.89 9.92
C SER A 181 15.51 -3.37 8.49
N ASN A 182 16.69 -2.82 8.19
CA ASN A 182 17.00 -2.33 6.85
C ASN A 182 17.12 -3.48 5.84
N THR A 183 17.73 -4.61 6.24
CA THR A 183 17.81 -5.81 5.42
C THR A 183 16.43 -6.37 5.08
N TRP A 184 15.46 -6.33 5.99
CA TRP A 184 14.07 -6.70 5.69
C TRP A 184 13.50 -5.87 4.52
N GLY A 185 13.70 -4.54 4.55
CA GLY A 185 13.31 -3.66 3.45
C GLY A 185 14.02 -3.99 2.13
N LEU A 186 15.33 -4.26 2.18
CA LEU A 186 16.10 -4.63 0.99
C LEU A 186 15.63 -5.96 0.39
N VAL A 187 15.32 -6.97 1.22
CA VAL A 187 14.76 -8.24 0.75
C VAL A 187 13.44 -8.01 0.02
N LEU A 188 12.54 -7.19 0.59
CA LEU A 188 11.28 -6.86 -0.07
C LEU A 188 11.50 -6.11 -1.39
N ILE A 189 12.42 -5.15 -1.43
CA ILE A 189 12.76 -4.42 -2.66
C ILE A 189 13.26 -5.41 -3.72
N VAL A 190 14.20 -6.30 -3.39
CA VAL A 190 14.73 -7.29 -4.36
C VAL A 190 13.62 -8.20 -4.88
N LEU A 191 12.74 -8.70 -4.01
CA LEU A 191 11.62 -9.57 -4.40
C LEU A 191 10.61 -8.86 -5.31
N PHE A 192 10.18 -7.64 -4.95
CA PHE A 192 9.18 -6.89 -5.72
C PHE A 192 9.75 -6.25 -6.98
N LEU A 193 11.00 -5.80 -6.95
CA LEU A 193 11.67 -5.24 -8.11
C LEU A 193 11.80 -6.28 -9.22
N GLY A 194 12.15 -7.53 -8.88
CA GLY A 194 12.23 -8.61 -9.87
C GLY A 194 10.92 -8.81 -10.63
N TYR A 195 9.79 -8.83 -9.92
CA TYR A 195 8.47 -8.88 -10.54
C TYR A 195 8.16 -7.61 -11.36
N GLY A 196 8.42 -6.43 -10.80
CA GLY A 196 8.15 -5.15 -11.45
C GLY A 196 8.91 -4.95 -12.77
N LEU A 197 10.17 -5.40 -12.85
CA LEU A 197 11.00 -5.26 -14.04
C LEU A 197 10.45 -6.04 -15.26
N VAL A 198 9.72 -7.13 -15.03
CA VAL A 198 9.20 -8.01 -16.08
C VAL A 198 7.71 -7.80 -16.32
N GLU A 199 6.92 -7.79 -15.25
CA GLU A 199 5.46 -7.77 -15.38
C GLU A 199 4.93 -6.39 -15.76
N LEU A 200 5.61 -5.30 -15.39
CA LEU A 200 5.16 -3.95 -15.76
C LEU A 200 5.22 -3.71 -17.28
N PRO A 201 6.35 -3.94 -17.99
CA PRO A 201 6.38 -3.86 -19.45
C PRO A 201 5.35 -4.79 -20.11
N ARG A 202 5.22 -6.03 -19.61
CA ARG A 202 4.28 -7.02 -20.14
C ARG A 202 2.83 -6.56 -20.01
N THR A 203 2.46 -6.05 -18.85
CA THR A 203 1.11 -5.53 -18.56
C THR A 203 0.80 -4.36 -19.48
N VAL A 204 1.71 -3.38 -19.60
CA VAL A 204 1.52 -2.21 -20.46
C VAL A 204 1.44 -2.61 -21.94
N TRP A 205 2.29 -3.54 -22.40
CA TRP A 205 2.25 -4.05 -23.77
C TRP A 205 0.91 -4.71 -24.08
N SER A 206 0.48 -5.58 -23.17
CA SER A 206 -0.76 -6.31 -23.30
C SER A 206 -1.99 -5.39 -23.29
N ALA A 207 -1.97 -4.31 -22.48
CA ALA A 207 -2.99 -3.26 -22.47
C ALA A 207 -3.04 -2.49 -23.81
N GLY A 208 -1.94 -2.45 -24.56
CA GLY A 208 -1.90 -1.92 -25.92
C GLY A 208 -2.61 -2.80 -26.96
N CYS A 209 -2.97 -4.05 -26.63
CA CYS A 209 -3.69 -4.99 -27.48
C CYS A 209 -5.14 -5.16 -26.97
N PRO A 210 -6.14 -4.46 -27.52
CA PRO A 210 -7.49 -4.47 -26.95
C PRO A 210 -8.21 -5.81 -27.09
N GLY A 211 -8.10 -6.52 -28.21
CA GLY A 211 -8.72 -7.86 -28.34
C GLY A 211 -8.27 -8.86 -27.26
N GLU A 212 -6.97 -8.93 -26.97
CA GLU A 212 -6.43 -9.77 -25.89
C GLU A 212 -6.73 -9.20 -24.49
N SER A 213 -6.81 -7.88 -24.36
CA SER A 213 -7.22 -7.24 -23.10
C SER A 213 -8.69 -7.50 -22.79
N LEU A 214 -9.56 -7.54 -23.80
CA LEU A 214 -10.98 -7.81 -23.66
C LEU A 214 -11.22 -9.25 -23.18
N LYS A 215 -10.55 -10.23 -23.78
CA LYS A 215 -10.60 -11.64 -23.33
C LYS A 215 -10.20 -11.76 -21.86
N ARG A 216 -9.11 -11.09 -21.45
CA ARG A 216 -8.65 -11.08 -20.05
C ARG A 216 -9.61 -10.33 -19.14
N ALA A 217 -10.25 -9.26 -19.61
CA ALA A 217 -11.24 -8.51 -18.85
C ALA A 217 -12.49 -9.36 -18.56
N TYR A 218 -13.01 -10.10 -19.55
CA TYR A 218 -14.12 -11.05 -19.32
C TYR A 218 -13.73 -12.17 -18.35
N PHE A 219 -12.53 -12.73 -18.47
CA PHE A 219 -12.06 -13.74 -17.53
C PHE A 219 -11.95 -13.18 -16.10
N ARG A 220 -11.40 -11.97 -15.94
CA ARG A 220 -11.33 -11.28 -14.65
C ARG A 220 -12.72 -10.97 -14.10
N LEU A 221 -13.65 -10.50 -14.96
CA LEU A 221 -15.03 -10.21 -14.58
C LEU A 221 -15.72 -11.45 -14.03
N ALA A 222 -15.64 -12.58 -14.75
CA ALA A 222 -16.21 -13.85 -14.30
C ALA A 222 -15.60 -14.30 -12.96
N LYS A 223 -14.26 -14.21 -12.82
CA LYS A 223 -13.56 -14.56 -11.59
C LYS A 223 -14.00 -13.70 -10.40
N VAL A 224 -13.98 -12.37 -10.55
CA VAL A 224 -14.36 -11.43 -9.47
C VAL A 224 -15.84 -11.58 -9.11
N ASN A 225 -16.70 -11.90 -10.08
CA ASN A 225 -18.11 -12.18 -9.81
C ASN A 225 -18.28 -13.44 -8.96
N SER A 226 -17.54 -14.52 -9.25
CA SER A 226 -17.54 -15.73 -8.42
C SER A 226 -17.04 -15.45 -6.99
N GLU A 227 -15.95 -14.68 -6.84
CA GLU A 227 -15.43 -14.27 -5.53
C GLU A 227 -16.46 -13.41 -4.75
N LEU A 228 -17.20 -12.53 -5.43
CA LEU A 228 -18.26 -11.75 -4.79
C LEU A 228 -19.38 -12.65 -4.25
N ILE A 229 -19.83 -13.63 -5.02
CA ILE A 229 -20.87 -14.57 -4.60
C ILE A 229 -20.42 -15.33 -3.35
N GLU A 230 -19.18 -15.85 -3.33
CA GLU A 230 -18.61 -16.54 -2.16
C GLU A 230 -18.60 -15.65 -0.90
N HIS A 231 -18.18 -14.38 -1.04
CA HIS A 231 -18.19 -13.45 0.09
C HIS A 231 -19.60 -13.01 0.52
N GLN A 232 -20.55 -12.97 -0.42
CA GLN A 232 -21.96 -12.70 -0.10
C GLN A 232 -22.58 -13.85 0.70
N GLU A 233 -22.33 -15.08 0.29
CA GLU A 233 -22.75 -16.28 1.02
C GLU A 233 -22.15 -16.31 2.43
N GLU A 234 -20.84 -16.08 2.58
CA GLU A 234 -20.18 -16.01 3.90
C GLU A 234 -20.78 -14.90 4.79
N LEU A 235 -21.09 -13.74 4.21
CA LEU A 235 -21.73 -12.64 4.93
C LEU A 235 -23.16 -13.01 5.38
N GLU A 236 -23.95 -13.64 4.52
CA GLU A 236 -25.31 -14.07 4.82
C GLU A 236 -25.35 -15.11 5.94
N ASP A 237 -24.43 -16.07 5.93
CA ASP A 237 -24.31 -17.10 6.97
C ASP A 237 -23.95 -16.49 8.33
N LEU A 238 -22.95 -15.60 8.36
CA LEU A 238 -22.53 -14.92 9.60
C LEU A 238 -23.59 -13.95 10.12
N ALA A 239 -24.30 -13.26 9.22
CA ALA A 239 -25.41 -12.37 9.58
C ALA A 239 -26.60 -13.16 10.14
N ALA A 240 -26.92 -14.32 9.55
CA ALA A 240 -27.95 -15.21 10.08
C ALA A 240 -27.60 -15.73 11.48
N GLU A 241 -26.34 -16.14 11.70
CA GLU A 241 -25.86 -16.57 13.02
C GLU A 241 -25.96 -15.41 14.04
N ALA A 242 -25.59 -14.19 13.65
CA ALA A 242 -25.67 -13.00 14.49
C ALA A 242 -27.10 -12.71 14.98
N VAL A 243 -28.07 -12.74 14.08
CA VAL A 243 -29.48 -12.51 14.41
C VAL A 243 -30.02 -13.63 15.31
N GLN A 244 -29.76 -14.90 14.97
CA GLN A 244 -30.19 -16.04 15.79
C GLN A 244 -29.61 -16.01 17.21
N LEU A 245 -28.33 -15.66 17.34
CA LEU A 245 -27.66 -15.57 18.64
C LEU A 245 -28.21 -14.40 19.49
N ALA A 246 -28.61 -13.30 18.85
CA ALA A 246 -29.27 -12.19 19.52
C ALA A 246 -30.68 -12.54 20.03
N GLU A 247 -31.45 -13.33 19.29
CA GLU A 247 -32.77 -13.82 19.71
C GLU A 247 -32.70 -14.85 20.85
N CYS A 248 -31.58 -15.58 20.98
CA CYS A 248 -31.40 -16.56 22.05
C CYS A 248 -31.20 -15.92 23.43
N VAL A 249 -30.90 -14.61 23.50
CA VAL A 249 -30.65 -13.88 24.75
C VAL A 249 -31.92 -13.84 25.61
N PRO A 250 -31.90 -14.34 26.87
CA PRO A 250 -33.11 -14.52 27.69
C PRO A 250 -33.91 -13.25 28.05
N GLY A 251 -33.38 -12.06 27.80
CA GLY A 251 -34.05 -10.78 28.08
C GLY A 251 -33.12 -9.57 28.00
N PRO A 252 -33.67 -8.35 28.13
CA PRO A 252 -32.91 -7.09 28.06
C PRO A 252 -31.95 -6.87 29.23
N GLU A 253 -32.17 -7.52 30.37
CA GLU A 253 -31.35 -7.35 31.59
C GLU A 253 -30.04 -8.16 31.55
N HIS A 254 -29.85 -9.01 30.54
CA HIS A 254 -28.64 -9.82 30.43
C HIS A 254 -27.43 -8.95 30.05
N PRO A 255 -26.24 -9.12 30.68
CA PRO A 255 -25.07 -8.27 30.42
C PRO A 255 -24.58 -8.31 28.96
N LEU A 256 -24.87 -9.41 28.24
CA LEU A 256 -24.53 -9.55 26.81
C LEU A 256 -25.63 -9.05 25.87
N ALA A 257 -26.81 -8.65 26.36
CA ALA A 257 -27.93 -8.22 25.52
C ALA A 257 -27.57 -6.98 24.68
N ALA A 258 -26.90 -5.99 25.28
CA ALA A 258 -26.45 -4.81 24.56
C ALA A 258 -25.47 -5.16 23.43
N ASN A 259 -24.47 -5.99 23.74
CA ASN A 259 -23.47 -6.42 22.75
C ASN A 259 -24.12 -7.26 21.64
N ALA A 260 -25.03 -8.17 21.97
CA ALA A 260 -25.71 -9.00 20.98
C ALA A 260 -26.58 -8.16 20.03
N ARG A 261 -27.27 -7.13 20.56
CA ARG A 261 -28.00 -6.15 19.75
C ARG A 261 -27.09 -5.40 18.79
N THR A 262 -25.94 -4.90 19.25
CA THR A 262 -25.00 -4.21 18.35
C THR A 262 -24.51 -5.09 17.20
N VAL A 263 -24.34 -6.39 17.44
CA VAL A 263 -23.93 -7.35 16.40
C VAL A 263 -25.08 -7.64 15.44
N ALA A 264 -26.31 -7.78 15.94
CA ALA A 264 -27.50 -7.93 15.10
C ALA A 264 -27.80 -6.68 14.26
N GLU A 265 -27.70 -5.48 14.84
CA GLU A 265 -27.84 -4.21 14.13
C GLU A 265 -26.79 -4.07 13.02
N LEU A 266 -25.54 -4.48 13.29
CA LEU A 266 -24.49 -4.50 12.28
C LEU A 266 -24.84 -5.45 11.13
N ALA A 267 -25.35 -6.65 11.44
CA ALA A 267 -25.79 -7.62 10.44
C ALA A 267 -26.96 -7.10 9.61
N GLU A 268 -27.95 -6.45 10.21
CA GLU A 268 -29.06 -5.83 9.47
C GLU A 268 -28.59 -4.67 8.59
N SER A 269 -27.62 -3.88 9.06
CA SER A 269 -27.07 -2.74 8.32
C SER A 269 -26.21 -3.15 7.11
N SER A 270 -25.69 -4.39 7.06
CA SER A 270 -24.86 -4.87 5.96
C SER A 270 -25.65 -5.20 4.70
N GLY A 271 -26.96 -4.99 4.69
CA GLY A 271 -27.85 -5.34 3.58
C GLY A 271 -28.28 -6.81 3.61
N TYR A 272 -28.09 -7.51 4.73
CA TYR A 272 -28.69 -8.82 4.95
C TYR A 272 -30.22 -8.70 4.86
N CYS A 273 -30.80 -9.30 3.83
CA CYS A 273 -32.24 -9.30 3.58
C CYS A 273 -32.98 -10.44 4.29
N GLY A 274 -32.40 -11.05 5.33
CA GLY A 274 -33.03 -12.13 6.09
C GLY A 274 -34.21 -11.65 6.93
N GLY A 275 -35.35 -11.41 6.27
CA GLY A 275 -36.64 -11.18 6.89
C GLY A 275 -37.51 -10.08 6.27
N ARG A 276 -37.06 -9.36 5.23
CA ARG A 276 -37.89 -8.32 4.55
C ARG A 276 -38.57 -8.76 3.26
N ASP A 277 -38.15 -9.88 2.65
CA ASP A 277 -38.92 -10.56 1.61
C ASP A 277 -39.91 -11.55 2.24
N ALA A 278 -41.01 -11.01 2.77
CA ALA A 278 -42.15 -11.79 3.26
C ALA A 278 -42.90 -12.59 2.15
N GLY A 279 -42.37 -12.62 0.92
CA GLY A 279 -42.97 -13.29 -0.24
C GLY A 279 -42.40 -14.66 -0.61
N LEU A 280 -41.20 -15.03 -0.11
CA LEU A 280 -40.51 -16.28 -0.50
C LEU A 280 -39.98 -17.04 0.73
N GLY A 281 -40.89 -17.52 1.58
CA GLY A 281 -40.72 -18.73 2.39
C GLY A 281 -39.68 -18.77 3.52
N ARG A 282 -38.74 -17.83 3.66
CA ARG A 282 -37.77 -17.79 4.77
C ARG A 282 -38.19 -16.73 5.80
N GLY A 283 -39.25 -17.06 6.56
CA GLY A 283 -39.82 -16.20 7.59
C GLY A 283 -38.89 -15.97 8.79
N LYS A 284 -39.27 -15.01 9.66
CA LYS A 284 -38.65 -14.81 10.98
C LYS A 284 -38.44 -16.17 11.67
N PRO A 285 -37.35 -16.35 12.44
CA PRO A 285 -37.11 -17.58 13.18
C PRO A 285 -38.37 -17.96 13.99
N THR A 286 -38.89 -19.16 13.75
CA THR A 286 -40.07 -19.65 14.48
C THR A 286 -39.69 -19.94 15.93
N ALA A 287 -40.65 -19.87 16.85
CA ALA A 287 -40.42 -20.21 18.25
C ALA A 287 -39.80 -21.62 18.43
N SER A 288 -40.08 -22.54 17.50
CA SER A 288 -39.45 -23.87 17.43
C SER A 288 -37.99 -23.84 16.98
N SER A 289 -37.62 -22.99 16.01
CA SER A 289 -36.22 -22.85 15.59
C SER A 289 -35.38 -22.15 16.65
N ILE A 290 -35.94 -21.17 17.36
CA ILE A 290 -35.31 -20.51 18.51
C ILE A 290 -35.13 -21.50 19.66
N ALA A 291 -36.16 -22.30 19.96
CA ALA A 291 -36.06 -23.35 20.98
C ALA A 291 -35.05 -24.45 20.60
N ALA A 292 -34.96 -24.82 19.32
CA ALA A 292 -33.97 -25.77 18.80
C ALA A 292 -32.55 -25.19 18.84
N ALA A 293 -32.36 -23.92 18.47
CA ALA A 293 -31.08 -23.23 18.58
C ALA A 293 -30.64 -23.12 20.04
N ARG A 294 -31.56 -22.78 20.95
CA ARG A 294 -31.30 -22.77 22.40
C ARG A 294 -30.94 -24.15 22.94
N ARG A 295 -31.54 -25.23 22.43
CA ARG A 295 -31.14 -26.61 22.78
C ARG A 295 -29.74 -26.95 22.28
N ARG A 296 -29.43 -26.66 21.01
CA ARG A 296 -28.08 -26.85 20.44
C ARG A 296 -27.01 -26.07 21.21
N LEU A 297 -27.31 -24.83 21.58
CA LEU A 297 -26.44 -23.99 22.41
C LEU A 297 -26.19 -24.54 23.81
N ASN A 298 -27.17 -25.27 24.36
CA ASN A 298 -27.08 -25.88 25.69
C ASN A 298 -26.46 -27.29 25.66
N GLU A 299 -26.49 -27.98 24.52
CA GLU A 299 -25.89 -29.32 24.33
C GLU A 299 -24.37 -29.28 24.10
N ASP A 300 -23.81 -28.12 23.72
CA ASP A 300 -22.36 -27.91 23.70
C ASP A 300 -21.82 -27.72 25.13
N GLU A 301 -21.76 -28.82 25.91
CA GLU A 301 -21.27 -28.86 27.30
C GLU A 301 -19.79 -28.42 27.49
N ASP A 302 -19.04 -28.17 26.40
CA ASP A 302 -17.66 -27.69 26.43
C ASP A 302 -17.48 -26.18 26.09
N GLY A 303 -18.56 -25.39 26.16
CA GLY A 303 -18.49 -23.91 26.07
C GLY A 303 -19.08 -23.29 24.80
N GLY A 304 -20.06 -23.94 24.16
CA GLY A 304 -20.74 -23.46 22.95
C GLY A 304 -21.97 -22.57 23.19
N GLY A 305 -22.41 -22.40 24.45
CA GLY A 305 -23.52 -21.51 24.82
C GLY A 305 -23.27 -20.02 24.53
N LEU A 306 -24.27 -19.16 24.78
CA LEU A 306 -24.17 -17.69 24.66
C LEU A 306 -23.00 -17.14 25.47
N THR A 307 -21.82 -17.07 24.85
CA THR A 307 -20.57 -16.72 25.49
C THR A 307 -20.06 -15.40 24.93
N ALA A 308 -19.55 -14.52 25.80
CA ALA A 308 -18.95 -13.25 25.39
C ALA A 308 -17.86 -13.42 24.32
N LYS A 309 -17.03 -14.46 24.44
CA LYS A 309 -15.98 -14.82 23.47
C LYS A 309 -16.55 -15.18 22.08
N ARG A 310 -17.62 -15.97 22.02
CA ARG A 310 -18.28 -16.35 20.76
C ARG A 310 -18.86 -15.11 20.09
N LEU A 311 -19.50 -14.24 20.85
CA LEU A 311 -20.06 -12.98 20.34
C LEU A 311 -18.97 -12.02 19.82
N VAL A 312 -17.85 -11.89 20.53
CA VAL A 312 -16.69 -11.10 20.07
C VAL A 312 -16.09 -11.68 18.80
N LYS A 313 -15.95 -13.02 18.71
CA LYS A 313 -15.44 -13.69 17.52
C LYS A 313 -16.39 -13.48 16.32
N LEU A 314 -17.69 -13.65 16.53
CA LEU A 314 -18.71 -13.42 15.51
C LEU A 314 -18.71 -11.97 15.03
N HIS A 315 -18.63 -11.00 15.93
CA HIS A 315 -18.51 -9.58 15.59
C HIS A 315 -17.25 -9.28 14.76
N CYS A 316 -16.11 -9.90 15.10
CA CYS A 316 -14.87 -9.80 14.34
C CYS A 316 -15.03 -10.36 12.91
N GLN A 317 -15.58 -11.57 12.80
CA GLN A 317 -15.81 -12.23 11.52
C GLN A 317 -16.79 -11.47 10.65
N LEU A 318 -17.91 -11.00 11.22
CA LEU A 318 -18.91 -10.20 10.53
C LEU A 318 -18.32 -8.90 9.97
N LYS A 319 -17.54 -8.15 10.77
CA LYS A 319 -16.83 -6.95 10.28
C LYS A 319 -15.90 -7.26 9.11
N LYS A 320 -15.16 -8.37 9.18
CA LYS A 320 -14.26 -8.80 8.13
C LYS A 320 -15.03 -9.17 6.86
N ALA A 321 -16.11 -9.94 6.99
CA ALA A 321 -16.97 -10.34 5.88
C ALA A 321 -17.61 -9.13 5.19
N ILE A 322 -18.14 -8.16 5.95
CA ILE A 322 -18.67 -6.89 5.41
C ILE A 322 -17.60 -6.15 4.59
N GLY A 323 -16.38 -6.05 5.13
CA GLY A 323 -15.27 -5.37 4.43
C GLY A 323 -14.83 -6.11 3.15
N LEU A 324 -14.85 -7.44 3.15
CA LEU A 324 -14.53 -8.26 1.98
C LEU A 324 -15.61 -8.16 0.90
N GLU A 325 -16.88 -8.25 1.27
CA GLU A 325 -18.01 -8.09 0.36
C GLU A 325 -17.98 -6.71 -0.32
N GLN A 326 -17.83 -5.64 0.46
CA GLN A 326 -17.75 -4.28 -0.06
C GLN A 326 -16.58 -4.11 -1.03
N ARG A 327 -15.41 -4.66 -0.66
CA ARG A 327 -14.22 -4.63 -1.53
C ARG A 327 -14.48 -5.37 -2.84
N SER A 328 -15.02 -6.60 -2.78
CA SER A 328 -15.25 -7.42 -3.96
C SER A 328 -16.34 -6.84 -4.86
N ARG A 329 -17.35 -6.17 -4.29
CA ARG A 329 -18.36 -5.42 -5.04
C ARG A 329 -17.75 -4.24 -5.79
N CYS A 330 -16.88 -3.45 -5.14
CA CYS A 330 -16.17 -2.37 -5.81
C CYS A 330 -15.24 -2.89 -6.93
N LEU A 331 -14.52 -4.00 -6.70
CA LEU A 331 -13.69 -4.65 -7.71
C LEU A 331 -14.52 -5.17 -8.89
N LEU A 332 -15.73 -5.66 -8.64
CA LEU A 332 -16.65 -6.09 -9.69
C LEU A 332 -17.11 -4.92 -10.56
N GLN A 333 -17.45 -3.78 -9.93
CA GLN A 333 -17.83 -2.56 -10.65
C GLN A 333 -16.68 -2.05 -11.53
N GLU A 334 -15.45 -2.03 -11.02
CA GLU A 334 -14.26 -1.67 -11.80
C GLU A 334 -14.02 -2.65 -12.96
N ALA A 335 -14.13 -3.97 -12.70
CA ALA A 335 -13.95 -4.99 -13.72
C ALA A 335 -15.01 -4.89 -14.83
N TYR A 336 -16.26 -4.61 -14.45
CA TYR A 336 -17.37 -4.41 -15.39
C TYR A 336 -17.14 -3.16 -16.25
N ALA A 337 -16.81 -2.02 -15.63
CA ALA A 337 -16.52 -0.77 -16.35
C ALA A 337 -15.34 -0.95 -17.32
N SER A 338 -14.28 -1.64 -16.88
CA SER A 338 -13.13 -1.95 -17.75
C SER A 338 -13.50 -2.88 -18.91
N ALA A 339 -14.37 -3.88 -18.69
CA ALA A 339 -14.79 -4.79 -19.75
C ALA A 339 -15.68 -4.07 -20.78
N ALA A 340 -16.68 -3.32 -20.31
CA ALA A 340 -17.55 -2.50 -21.17
C ALA A 340 -16.75 -1.49 -22.01
N PHE A 341 -15.78 -0.80 -21.40
CA PHE A 341 -14.92 0.13 -22.10
C PHE A 341 -14.08 -0.53 -23.21
N LEU A 342 -13.56 -1.74 -22.97
CA LEU A 342 -12.79 -2.48 -23.98
C LEU A 342 -13.68 -3.03 -25.10
N GLU A 343 -14.90 -3.46 -24.77
CA GLU A 343 -15.90 -3.92 -25.73
C GLU A 343 -16.34 -2.78 -26.66
N ASP A 344 -16.51 -1.57 -26.12
CA ASP A 344 -16.76 -0.36 -26.90
C ASP A 344 -15.61 -0.06 -27.85
N ILE A 345 -14.34 -0.16 -27.40
CA ILE A 345 -13.18 0.04 -28.30
C ILE A 345 -13.19 -0.97 -29.44
N GLU A 346 -13.39 -2.24 -29.14
CA GLU A 346 -13.32 -3.31 -30.14
C GLU A 346 -14.46 -3.19 -31.16
N SER A 347 -15.67 -2.88 -30.68
CA SER A 347 -16.85 -2.64 -31.53
C SER A 347 -16.67 -1.43 -32.45
N ASN A 348 -16.12 -0.32 -31.92
CA ASN A 348 -15.86 0.88 -32.72
C ASN A 348 -14.70 0.71 -33.71
N ARG A 349 -13.69 -0.10 -33.40
CA ARG A 349 -12.62 -0.44 -34.35
C ARG A 349 -13.14 -1.14 -35.59
N GLY A 350 -14.16 -1.99 -35.43
CA GLY A 350 -14.83 -2.66 -36.55
C GLY A 350 -15.80 -1.77 -37.33
N SER A 351 -16.17 -0.61 -36.79
CA SER A 351 -17.13 0.32 -37.40
C SER A 351 -16.47 1.23 -38.44
N ARG A 352 -17.16 1.46 -39.57
CA ARG A 352 -16.75 2.43 -40.61
C ARG A 352 -17.13 3.87 -40.28
N LEU A 353 -17.93 4.07 -39.23
CA LEU A 353 -18.33 5.38 -38.77
C LEU A 353 -17.19 5.89 -37.87
N HIS A 354 -16.42 6.86 -38.34
CA HIS A 354 -15.30 7.51 -37.63
C HIS A 354 -15.76 8.37 -36.42
N PHE A 355 -16.72 7.86 -35.67
CA PHE A 355 -17.33 8.45 -34.50
C PHE A 355 -17.40 7.38 -33.40
N PHE A 356 -16.96 7.73 -32.20
CA PHE A 356 -16.92 6.79 -31.07
C PHE A 356 -18.33 6.62 -30.47
N ARG A 357 -18.98 5.49 -30.73
CA ARG A 357 -20.26 5.12 -30.12
C ARG A 357 -20.01 4.51 -28.74
N ARG A 358 -20.62 5.07 -27.71
CA ARG A 358 -20.53 4.55 -26.34
C ARG A 358 -21.68 3.58 -26.08
N GLY A 359 -21.40 2.49 -25.39
CA GLY A 359 -22.42 1.61 -24.81
C GLY A 359 -23.15 2.28 -23.64
N GLU A 360 -24.26 1.69 -23.21
CA GLU A 360 -25.07 2.18 -22.07
C GLU A 360 -24.34 2.12 -20.71
N GLY A 361 -23.14 1.52 -20.66
CA GLY A 361 -22.33 1.33 -19.45
C GLY A 361 -21.12 2.25 -19.28
N ASP A 362 -20.97 3.33 -20.06
CA ASP A 362 -19.83 4.26 -19.95
C ASP A 362 -19.94 5.16 -18.69
N PHE A 363 -19.50 4.64 -17.54
CA PHE A 363 -19.45 5.37 -16.26
C PHE A 363 -18.36 6.47 -16.23
N ASP A 364 -17.46 6.54 -17.22
CA ASP A 364 -16.35 7.52 -17.30
C ASP A 364 -16.78 8.92 -17.82
N SER A 365 -18.07 9.26 -17.72
CA SER A 365 -18.62 10.51 -18.27
C SER A 365 -18.08 11.80 -17.63
N GLU A 366 -17.49 11.74 -16.44
CA GLU A 366 -17.16 12.94 -15.64
C GLU A 366 -15.72 13.47 -15.82
N SER A 367 -14.71 12.61 -16.05
CA SER A 367 -13.30 13.01 -15.95
C SER A 367 -12.74 13.76 -17.16
N GLY A 368 -13.47 13.79 -18.28
CA GLY A 368 -12.98 14.31 -19.56
C GLY A 368 -13.50 15.69 -19.96
N GLY A 369 -14.32 16.38 -19.15
CA GLY A 369 -15.15 17.51 -19.61
C GLY A 369 -14.43 18.62 -20.38
N LEU A 370 -13.21 18.99 -19.98
CA LEU A 370 -12.42 20.04 -20.64
C LEU A 370 -11.67 19.52 -21.88
N LEU A 371 -10.98 18.38 -21.75
CA LEU A 371 -10.26 17.75 -22.85
C LEU A 371 -11.21 17.32 -23.98
N ARG A 372 -12.41 16.86 -23.63
CA ARG A 372 -13.49 16.45 -24.55
C ARG A 372 -14.16 17.63 -25.27
N ARG A 373 -14.20 18.82 -24.66
CA ARG A 373 -14.67 20.04 -25.35
C ARG A 373 -13.63 20.57 -26.32
N LEU A 374 -12.34 20.33 -26.06
CA LEU A 374 -11.23 20.75 -26.91
C LEU A 374 -10.93 19.75 -28.04
N LEU A 375 -11.07 18.44 -27.79
CA LEU A 375 -10.87 17.39 -28.78
C LEU A 375 -12.20 17.01 -29.43
N GLY A 376 -12.36 17.33 -30.71
CA GLY A 376 -13.56 16.95 -31.48
C GLY A 376 -13.80 15.43 -31.52
N PRO A 377 -15.02 14.99 -31.86
CA PRO A 377 -15.45 13.58 -31.75
C PRO A 377 -14.64 12.61 -32.63
N GLY A 378 -14.13 13.08 -33.78
CA GLY A 378 -13.22 12.28 -34.61
C GLY A 378 -11.85 12.08 -33.97
N VAL A 379 -11.33 13.08 -33.25
CA VAL A 379 -10.07 12.99 -32.52
C VAL A 379 -10.21 12.01 -31.36
N GLU A 380 -11.36 11.99 -30.67
CA GLU A 380 -11.67 11.02 -29.63
C GLU A 380 -11.62 9.57 -30.18
N PHE A 381 -12.20 9.33 -31.36
CA PHE A 381 -12.15 8.02 -32.03
C PHE A 381 -10.71 7.59 -32.33
N TYR A 382 -9.92 8.42 -33.01
CA TYR A 382 -8.54 8.08 -33.35
C TYR A 382 -7.66 7.90 -32.10
N TRP A 383 -7.88 8.72 -31.07
CA TRP A 383 -7.18 8.62 -29.80
C TRP A 383 -7.46 7.29 -29.11
N LYS A 384 -8.74 6.97 -28.86
CA LYS A 384 -9.16 5.78 -28.11
C LYS A 384 -8.90 4.49 -28.88
N CYS A 385 -9.22 4.46 -30.18
CA CYS A 385 -9.12 3.24 -30.98
C CYS A 385 -7.69 2.97 -31.47
N HIS A 386 -6.86 3.98 -31.76
CA HIS A 386 -5.55 3.76 -32.41
C HIS A 386 -4.37 4.32 -31.62
N ALA A 387 -4.36 5.63 -31.34
CA ALA A 387 -3.19 6.30 -30.76
C ALA A 387 -2.82 5.74 -29.38
N ARG A 388 -3.81 5.51 -28.51
CA ARG A 388 -3.61 4.93 -27.17
C ARG A 388 -2.89 3.58 -27.23
N SER A 389 -3.28 2.69 -28.13
CA SER A 389 -2.64 1.38 -28.28
C SER A 389 -1.17 1.49 -28.66
N TRP A 390 -0.84 2.37 -29.61
CA TRP A 390 0.55 2.59 -30.02
C TRP A 390 1.38 3.27 -28.92
N LEU A 391 0.81 4.23 -28.20
CA LEU A 391 1.47 4.88 -27.06
C LEU A 391 1.77 3.88 -25.94
N LEU A 392 0.82 2.99 -25.60
CA LEU A 392 1.03 1.94 -24.61
C LEU A 392 2.14 0.96 -25.06
N ARG A 393 2.14 0.55 -26.33
CA ARG A 393 3.24 -0.30 -26.86
C ARG A 393 4.59 0.38 -26.81
N GLY A 394 4.67 1.66 -27.18
CA GLY A 394 5.89 2.46 -27.07
C GLY A 394 6.37 2.59 -25.63
N ALA A 395 5.44 2.88 -24.69
CA ALA A 395 5.73 2.94 -23.26
C ALA A 395 6.23 1.58 -22.73
N ALA A 396 5.64 0.47 -23.16
CA ALA A 396 6.10 -0.86 -22.79
C ALA A 396 7.53 -1.17 -23.29
N CYS A 397 7.87 -0.79 -24.53
CA CYS A 397 9.24 -0.91 -25.04
C CYS A 397 10.22 -0.05 -24.25
N PHE A 398 9.84 1.18 -23.90
CA PHE A 398 10.64 2.05 -23.05
C PHE A 398 10.87 1.44 -21.67
N LEU A 399 9.82 0.92 -21.02
CA LEU A 399 9.92 0.26 -19.72
C LEU A 399 10.81 -0.99 -19.78
N LEU A 400 10.69 -1.79 -20.84
CA LEU A 400 11.55 -2.96 -21.05
C LEU A 400 13.02 -2.54 -21.20
N ALA A 401 13.30 -1.47 -21.95
CA ALA A 401 14.64 -0.92 -22.09
C ALA A 401 15.16 -0.36 -20.77
N ALA A 402 14.33 0.33 -19.99
CA ALA A 402 14.67 0.82 -18.66
C ALA A 402 14.98 -0.33 -17.68
N SER A 403 14.20 -1.42 -17.73
CA SER A 403 14.48 -2.63 -16.95
C SER A 403 15.83 -3.25 -17.32
N GLY A 404 16.12 -3.35 -18.62
CA GLY A 404 17.41 -3.84 -19.10
C GLY A 404 18.58 -2.92 -18.70
N LEU A 405 18.38 -1.61 -18.76
CA LEU A 405 19.37 -0.62 -18.31
C LEU A 405 19.62 -0.72 -16.80
N MET A 406 18.58 -0.89 -15.99
CA MET A 406 18.72 -1.06 -14.54
C MET A 406 19.54 -2.31 -14.21
N LEU A 407 19.21 -3.45 -14.85
CA LEU A 407 19.98 -4.68 -14.69
C LEU A 407 21.44 -4.47 -15.14
N TRP A 408 21.64 -3.78 -16.26
CA TRP A 408 22.97 -3.45 -16.76
C TRP A 408 23.76 -2.60 -15.76
N CYS A 409 23.17 -1.56 -15.20
CA CYS A 409 23.80 -0.71 -14.19
C CYS A 409 24.23 -1.51 -12.96
N GLU A 410 23.37 -2.40 -12.46
CA GLU A 410 23.68 -3.26 -11.31
C GLU A 410 24.79 -4.28 -11.62
N CYS A 411 24.72 -4.95 -12.77
CA CYS A 411 25.73 -5.95 -13.16
C CYS A 411 27.10 -5.32 -13.47
N THR A 412 27.13 -4.10 -14.00
CA THR A 412 28.37 -3.43 -14.39
C THR A 412 28.99 -2.58 -13.28
N PHE A 413 28.26 -2.28 -12.20
CA PHE A 413 28.76 -1.53 -11.06
C PHE A 413 30.04 -2.15 -10.45
N PHE A 414 30.13 -3.48 -10.44
CA PHE A 414 31.27 -4.21 -9.88
C PHE A 414 32.46 -4.35 -10.84
N ILE A 415 32.30 -4.05 -12.13
CA ILE A 415 33.36 -4.18 -13.15
C ILE A 415 34.19 -2.89 -13.17
N LYS A 416 35.34 -2.92 -12.48
CA LYS A 416 36.26 -1.79 -12.42
C LYS A 416 36.96 -1.53 -13.76
N TRP A 417 37.23 -2.57 -14.57
CA TRP A 417 37.88 -2.46 -15.89
C TRP A 417 37.51 -3.60 -16.85
N PRO A 418 37.27 -3.32 -18.15
CA PRO A 418 37.06 -1.99 -18.74
C PRO A 418 35.76 -1.35 -18.25
N VAL A 419 35.70 -0.02 -18.21
CA VAL A 419 34.49 0.71 -17.81
C VAL A 419 33.47 0.61 -18.94
N LEU A 420 32.52 -0.32 -18.82
CA LEU A 420 31.52 -0.61 -19.86
C LEU A 420 30.30 0.33 -19.81
N THR A 421 30.22 1.22 -18.83
CA THR A 421 29.12 2.19 -18.66
C THR A 421 29.44 3.53 -19.30
N ARG A 422 28.60 3.94 -20.28
CA ARG A 422 28.67 5.23 -20.99
C ARG A 422 28.19 6.44 -20.15
N TRP A 423 27.83 6.22 -18.89
CA TRP A 423 27.31 7.23 -17.96
C TRP A 423 28.23 7.44 -16.73
N PRO A 424 29.52 7.80 -16.87
CA PRO A 424 30.42 7.93 -15.72
C PRO A 424 30.13 9.18 -14.87
N CYS A 425 29.26 10.09 -15.34
CA CYS A 425 29.11 11.42 -14.73
C CYS A 425 28.05 11.51 -13.62
N TRP A 426 27.15 10.53 -13.46
CA TRP A 426 26.10 10.58 -12.43
C TRP A 426 26.41 9.75 -11.18
N CYS A 427 27.28 8.73 -11.28
CA CYS A 427 27.51 7.78 -10.19
C CYS A 427 28.97 7.68 -9.70
N ARG A 428 29.90 8.53 -10.16
CA ARG A 428 31.25 8.57 -9.58
C ARG A 428 31.37 9.68 -8.52
N PRO A 429 31.57 9.35 -7.24
CA PRO A 429 32.39 10.19 -6.38
C PRO A 429 33.80 10.19 -6.98
N ALA A 430 34.42 11.37 -7.07
CA ALA A 430 35.75 11.55 -7.60
C ALA A 430 36.80 10.85 -6.71
N ALA A 431 37.02 9.54 -6.91
CA ALA A 431 38.19 8.84 -6.41
C ALA A 431 39.21 8.72 -7.53
N ALA A 432 40.41 9.27 -7.28
CA ALA A 432 41.55 9.30 -8.18
C ALA A 432 41.93 7.89 -8.70
N PRO A 433 42.56 7.78 -9.89
CA PRO A 433 43.06 6.51 -10.37
C PRO A 433 44.26 6.08 -9.52
N CYS A 434 44.13 4.97 -8.79
CA CYS A 434 45.29 4.25 -8.26
C CYS A 434 46.17 3.84 -9.45
N ARG A 435 47.33 4.49 -9.57
CA ARG A 435 48.44 3.95 -10.36
C ARG A 435 48.95 2.72 -9.61
N CYS A 436 48.75 1.54 -10.18
CA CYS A 436 49.57 0.39 -9.83
C CYS A 436 50.97 0.65 -10.39
N SER A 437 51.94 0.83 -9.50
CA SER A 437 53.36 0.53 -9.75
C SER A 437 53.61 -0.95 -9.60
#